data_AF-A0A6P0U3S7-F1
#
_entry.id   AF-A0A6P0U3S7-F1
#
_cell.length_a   1.000
_cell.length_b   1.000
_cell.length_c   1.000
_cell.angle_alpha   90.00
_cell.angle_beta   90.00
_cell.angle_gamma   90.00
#
_symmetry.space_group_name_H-M   'P 1'
#
loop_
_entity.id
_entity.type
_entity.pdbx_description
1 polymer ?
#
loop_
_entity_poly.entity_id
_entity_poly.type
_entity_poly.pdbx_seq_one_letter_code
_entity_poly.pdbx_strand_id
1 'polypeptide(L)'
;MNKKIPEIITYLRTPQAIREKCDRIFNLACQDKLNNFRVDLTQLDKCADYVIDVILEQYPKLDIPFHSRWQHFQVGDVPRLAELDQILAGLTPVEKAKVKFDLAIISVLLDAGAGANWQYTEPETGLIFSRSEGLAVCSFRLFCQGFFSSNPDFPWQTDTRGLSQIDVQTLAQGFQVSPENPLVGLEGRLKL
;
A
#
# COMPACT_ATOMS: atom_id res chain seq x y z
N MET A 1 -9.99 37.51 -11.17
CA MET A 1 -9.38 36.16 -11.09
C MET A 1 -8.21 36.11 -12.07
N ASN A 2 -7.04 35.71 -11.59
CA ASN A 2 -5.80 35.70 -12.38
C ASN A 2 -5.89 34.60 -13.45
N LYS A 3 -6.11 34.97 -14.73
CA LYS A 3 -6.29 34.02 -15.85
C LYS A 3 -5.16 32.99 -15.99
N LYS A 4 -3.98 33.26 -15.40
CA LYS A 4 -2.83 32.35 -15.36
C LYS A 4 -2.99 31.12 -14.45
N ILE A 5 -3.79 31.20 -13.37
CA ILE A 5 -3.91 30.06 -12.43
C ILE A 5 -4.61 28.85 -13.07
N PRO A 6 -5.75 29.02 -13.77
CA PRO A 6 -6.40 27.91 -14.47
C PRO A 6 -5.53 27.25 -15.55
N GLU A 7 -4.75 28.06 -16.29
CA GLU A 7 -3.83 27.56 -17.33
C GLU A 7 -2.68 26.75 -16.73
N ILE A 8 -2.08 27.23 -15.63
CA ILE A 8 -1.04 26.49 -14.90
C ILE A 8 -1.57 25.17 -14.35
N ILE A 9 -2.76 25.15 -13.74
CA ILE A 9 -3.37 23.92 -13.22
C ILE A 9 -3.64 22.93 -14.36
N THR A 10 -4.16 23.41 -15.49
CA THR A 10 -4.38 22.58 -16.68
C THR A 10 -3.08 21.97 -17.16
N TYR A 11 -2.02 22.77 -17.31
CA TYR A 11 -0.70 22.28 -17.69
C TYR A 11 -0.15 21.25 -16.70
N LEU A 12 -0.18 21.51 -15.40
CA LEU A 12 0.37 20.61 -14.37
C LEU A 12 -0.32 19.24 -14.33
N ARG A 13 -1.53 19.11 -14.88
CA ARG A 13 -2.27 17.85 -15.00
C ARG A 13 -1.95 17.05 -16.26
N THR A 14 -1.06 17.53 -17.12
CA THR A 14 -0.68 16.85 -18.37
C THR A 14 0.51 15.91 -18.16
N PRO A 15 0.58 14.77 -18.91
CA PRO A 15 1.79 13.95 -18.97
C PRO A 15 3.03 14.73 -19.48
N GLN A 16 2.81 15.73 -20.32
CA GLN A 16 3.87 16.62 -20.81
C GLN A 16 4.54 17.37 -19.65
N ALA A 17 3.76 17.95 -18.74
CA ALA A 17 4.31 18.62 -17.57
C ALA A 17 5.14 17.65 -16.72
N ILE A 18 4.69 16.41 -16.52
CA ILE A 18 5.47 15.39 -15.80
C ILE A 18 6.83 15.18 -16.49
N ARG A 19 6.83 14.95 -17.81
CA ARG A 19 8.07 14.73 -18.59
C ARG A 19 9.03 15.92 -18.50
N GLU A 20 8.54 17.14 -18.72
CA GLU A 20 9.37 18.35 -18.67
C GLU A 20 9.98 18.58 -17.27
N LYS A 21 9.25 18.28 -16.19
CA LYS A 21 9.79 18.40 -14.83
C LYS A 21 10.82 17.32 -14.52
N CYS A 22 10.57 16.07 -14.94
CA CYS A 22 11.53 14.97 -14.80
C CYS A 22 12.82 15.24 -15.58
N ASP A 23 12.71 15.67 -16.83
CA ASP A 23 13.87 15.99 -17.69
C ASP A 23 14.72 17.10 -17.09
N ARG A 24 14.11 18.09 -16.43
CA ARG A 24 14.85 19.13 -15.73
C ARG A 24 15.71 18.56 -14.61
N ILE A 25 15.19 17.63 -13.80
CA ILE A 25 15.96 16.99 -12.73
C ILE A 25 17.05 16.09 -13.32
N PHE A 26 16.71 15.31 -14.35
CA PHE A 26 17.67 14.44 -15.05
C PHE A 26 18.84 15.23 -15.64
N ASN A 27 18.56 16.34 -16.32
CA ASN A 27 19.60 17.21 -16.88
C ASN A 27 20.51 17.81 -15.81
N LEU A 28 19.97 18.19 -14.64
CA LEU A 28 20.77 18.62 -13.50
C LEU A 28 21.65 17.48 -12.96
N ALA A 29 21.11 16.26 -12.92
CA ALA A 29 21.84 15.08 -12.49
C ALA A 29 23.02 14.77 -13.41
N CYS A 30 22.81 14.79 -14.73
CA CYS A 30 23.85 14.58 -15.74
C CYS A 30 24.94 15.66 -15.71
N GLN A 31 24.62 16.85 -15.20
CA GLN A 31 25.57 17.97 -15.04
C GLN A 31 26.25 17.97 -13.66
N ASP A 32 26.00 16.96 -12.82
CA ASP A 32 26.52 16.87 -11.45
C ASP A 32 26.11 18.06 -10.55
N LYS A 33 24.90 18.60 -10.76
CA LYS A 33 24.37 19.79 -10.07
C LYS A 33 23.35 19.47 -8.96
N LEU A 34 23.23 18.20 -8.58
CA LEU A 34 22.36 17.78 -7.49
C LEU A 34 23.14 17.76 -6.16
N ASN A 35 22.46 18.11 -5.07
CA ASN A 35 23.14 18.26 -3.77
C ASN A 35 23.39 16.93 -3.04
N ASN A 36 22.50 15.95 -3.22
CA ASN A 36 22.44 14.76 -2.35
C ASN A 36 22.90 13.47 -3.03
N PHE A 37 22.89 13.41 -4.36
CA PHE A 37 23.28 12.22 -5.11
C PHE A 37 23.80 12.60 -6.49
N ARG A 38 24.61 11.70 -7.06
CA ARG A 38 25.17 11.82 -8.41
C ARG A 38 24.60 10.71 -9.28
N VAL A 39 24.45 10.95 -10.57
CA VAL A 39 24.02 9.94 -11.53
C VAL A 39 25.21 9.53 -12.39
N ASP A 40 25.54 8.24 -12.35
CA ASP A 40 26.56 7.65 -13.21
C ASP A 40 25.87 6.76 -14.26
N LEU A 41 25.69 7.30 -15.46
CA LEU A 41 25.05 6.58 -16.56
C LEU A 41 25.90 5.43 -17.10
N THR A 42 27.21 5.39 -16.81
CA THR A 42 28.08 4.27 -17.22
C THR A 42 27.73 2.96 -16.50
N GLN A 43 26.95 3.05 -15.42
CA GLN A 43 26.51 1.91 -14.64
C GLN A 43 25.13 1.38 -15.07
N LEU A 44 24.45 2.03 -16.02
CA LEU A 44 23.07 1.68 -16.40
C LEU A 44 22.95 0.23 -16.88
N ASP A 45 23.85 -0.22 -17.75
CA ASP A 45 23.84 -1.59 -18.27
C ASP A 45 24.03 -2.61 -17.14
N LYS A 46 24.98 -2.36 -16.22
CA LYS A 46 25.20 -3.23 -15.06
C LYS A 46 23.99 -3.30 -14.12
N CYS A 47 23.30 -2.18 -13.93
CA CYS A 47 22.06 -2.14 -13.16
C CYS A 47 20.95 -2.94 -13.84
N ALA A 48 20.84 -2.86 -15.18
CA ALA A 48 19.87 -3.62 -15.94
C ALA A 48 20.16 -5.14 -15.86
N ASP A 49 21.41 -5.55 -16.03
CA ASP A 49 21.86 -6.93 -15.89
C ASP A 49 21.53 -7.47 -14.49
N TYR A 50 21.84 -6.71 -13.44
CA TYR A 50 21.50 -7.07 -12.06
C TYR A 50 19.99 -7.28 -11.85
N VAL A 51 19.15 -6.40 -12.39
CA VAL A 51 17.68 -6.54 -12.29
C VAL A 51 17.21 -7.78 -13.05
N ILE A 52 17.78 -8.07 -14.22
CA ILE A 52 17.46 -9.28 -15.01
C ILE A 52 17.85 -10.53 -14.22
N ASP A 53 19.04 -10.57 -13.63
CA ASP A 53 19.51 -11.69 -12.82
C ASP A 53 18.56 -11.95 -11.65
N VAL A 54 18.15 -10.90 -10.92
CA VAL A 54 17.17 -11.02 -9.83
C VAL A 54 15.82 -11.53 -10.34
N ILE A 55 15.33 -11.03 -11.49
CA ILE A 55 14.08 -11.52 -12.08
C ILE A 55 14.17 -13.01 -12.41
N LEU A 56 15.25 -13.45 -13.05
CA LEU A 56 15.44 -14.85 -13.44
C LEU A 56 15.68 -15.78 -12.25
N GLU A 57 16.33 -15.28 -11.20
CA GLU A 57 16.51 -16.01 -9.94
C GLU A 57 15.17 -16.25 -9.24
N GLN A 58 14.35 -15.20 -9.10
CA GLN A 58 13.06 -15.26 -8.40
C GLN A 58 11.94 -15.89 -9.25
N TYR A 59 11.99 -15.69 -10.56
CA TYR A 59 10.99 -16.17 -11.52
C TYR A 59 11.67 -16.84 -12.72
N PRO A 60 12.23 -18.05 -12.57
CA PRO A 60 12.96 -18.74 -13.66
C PRO A 60 12.15 -19.00 -14.92
N LYS A 61 10.81 -19.05 -14.80
CA LYS A 61 9.87 -19.22 -15.92
C LYS A 61 9.26 -17.91 -16.43
N LEU A 62 9.63 -16.78 -15.81
CA LEU A 62 9.04 -15.45 -16.07
C LEU A 62 7.54 -15.36 -15.80
N ASP A 63 7.00 -16.30 -15.02
CA ASP A 63 5.62 -16.28 -14.52
C ASP A 63 5.51 -15.29 -13.34
N ILE A 64 5.71 -14.00 -13.62
CA ILE A 64 5.72 -12.94 -12.60
C ILE A 64 4.27 -12.57 -12.25
N PRO A 65 3.84 -12.70 -10.98
CA PRO A 65 2.50 -12.34 -10.57
C PRO A 65 2.29 -10.82 -10.66
N PHE A 66 1.05 -10.42 -10.94
CA PHE A 66 0.70 -9.01 -10.97
C PHE A 66 0.89 -8.37 -9.58
N HIS A 67 1.76 -7.37 -9.50
CA HIS A 67 1.97 -6.62 -8.26
C HIS A 67 0.67 -5.89 -7.88
N SER A 68 0.04 -6.33 -6.80
CA SER A 68 -1.19 -5.76 -6.30
C SER A 68 -1.32 -5.96 -4.81
N ARG A 69 -2.17 -5.15 -4.18
CA ARG A 69 -2.56 -5.37 -2.79
C ARG A 69 -3.09 -6.80 -2.55
N TRP A 70 -3.75 -7.40 -3.54
CA TRP A 70 -4.23 -8.78 -3.48
C TRP A 70 -3.13 -9.82 -3.30
N GLN A 71 -1.96 -9.60 -3.90
CA GLN A 71 -0.79 -10.45 -3.67
C GLN A 71 -0.21 -10.25 -2.26
N HIS A 72 -0.20 -9.01 -1.76
CA HIS A 72 0.25 -8.75 -0.38
C HIS A 72 -0.61 -9.44 0.68
N PHE A 73 -1.89 -9.70 0.42
CA PHE A 73 -2.72 -10.49 1.34
C PHE A 73 -2.30 -11.97 1.43
N GLN A 74 -1.56 -12.49 0.44
CA GLN A 74 -1.16 -13.91 0.36
C GLN A 74 0.28 -14.17 0.79
N VAL A 75 0.99 -13.16 1.29
CA VAL A 75 2.38 -13.30 1.76
C VAL A 75 2.48 -14.35 2.86
N GLY A 76 3.59 -15.11 2.84
CA GLY A 76 3.82 -16.23 3.77
C GLY A 76 3.00 -17.49 3.45
N ASP A 77 2.51 -17.63 2.22
CA ASP A 77 1.72 -18.78 1.74
C ASP A 77 0.45 -19.07 2.57
N VAL A 78 -0.12 -18.03 3.17
CA VAL A 78 -1.35 -18.13 3.95
C VAL A 78 -2.54 -17.82 3.04
N PRO A 79 -3.55 -18.72 2.93
CA PRO A 79 -4.64 -18.59 1.98
C PRO A 79 -5.74 -17.62 2.45
N ARG A 80 -5.37 -16.40 2.87
CA ARG A 80 -6.28 -15.39 3.44
C ARG A 80 -7.44 -15.03 2.51
N LEU A 81 -7.21 -14.98 1.20
CA LEU A 81 -8.29 -14.72 0.25
C LEU A 81 -9.29 -15.86 0.13
N ALA A 82 -8.83 -17.11 0.26
CA ALA A 82 -9.73 -18.25 0.30
C ALA A 82 -10.54 -18.28 1.60
N GLU A 83 -9.93 -17.89 2.73
CA GLU A 83 -10.64 -17.66 4.00
C GLU A 83 -11.75 -16.62 3.83
N LEU A 84 -11.45 -15.46 3.22
CA LEU A 84 -12.45 -14.45 2.93
C LEU A 84 -13.55 -14.99 2.00
N ASP A 85 -13.20 -15.74 0.94
CA ASP A 85 -14.19 -16.30 0.03
C ASP A 85 -15.13 -17.31 0.70
N GLN A 86 -14.63 -18.06 1.69
CA GLN A 86 -15.46 -18.95 2.52
C GLN A 86 -16.41 -18.16 3.41
N ILE A 87 -15.92 -17.10 4.07
CA ILE A 87 -16.72 -16.20 4.89
C ILE A 87 -17.87 -15.59 4.07
N LEU A 88 -17.59 -15.19 2.83
CA LEU A 88 -18.56 -14.53 1.96
C LEU A 88 -19.42 -15.51 1.15
N ALA A 89 -19.30 -16.83 1.35
CA ALA A 89 -19.87 -17.85 0.46
C ALA A 89 -21.37 -17.64 0.16
N GLY A 90 -22.15 -17.24 1.17
CA GLY A 90 -23.60 -17.01 1.08
C GLY A 90 -24.04 -15.71 0.41
N LEU A 91 -23.11 -14.80 0.09
CA LEU A 91 -23.41 -13.53 -0.57
C LEU A 91 -23.51 -13.67 -2.09
N THR A 92 -24.30 -12.77 -2.70
CA THR A 92 -24.35 -12.65 -4.16
C THR A 92 -23.01 -12.18 -4.73
N PRO A 93 -22.73 -12.41 -6.03
CA PRO A 93 -21.50 -11.92 -6.67
C PRO A 93 -21.28 -10.41 -6.53
N VAL A 94 -22.36 -9.62 -6.57
CA VAL A 94 -22.28 -8.16 -6.42
C VAL A 94 -21.91 -7.76 -4.99
N GLU A 95 -22.47 -8.42 -3.99
CA GLU A 95 -22.12 -8.18 -2.59
C GLU A 95 -20.67 -8.60 -2.29
N LYS A 96 -20.24 -9.76 -2.80
CA LYS A 96 -18.83 -10.19 -2.73
C LYS A 96 -17.89 -9.14 -3.33
N ALA A 97 -18.26 -8.58 -4.48
CA ALA A 97 -17.48 -7.52 -5.11
C ALA A 97 -17.39 -6.28 -4.22
N LYS A 98 -18.51 -5.81 -3.63
CA LYS A 98 -18.52 -4.66 -2.71
C LYS A 98 -17.58 -4.87 -1.52
N VAL A 99 -17.68 -6.02 -0.86
CA VAL A 99 -16.78 -6.37 0.26
C VAL A 99 -15.31 -6.33 -0.17
N LYS A 100 -14.99 -6.92 -1.32
CA LYS A 100 -13.63 -6.92 -1.87
C LYS A 100 -13.13 -5.52 -2.23
N PHE A 101 -14.01 -4.64 -2.72
CA PHE A 101 -13.70 -3.23 -2.97
C PHE A 101 -13.39 -2.49 -1.68
N ASP A 102 -14.23 -2.62 -0.66
CA ASP A 102 -14.03 -1.98 0.65
C ASP A 102 -12.67 -2.39 1.25
N LEU A 103 -12.39 -3.70 1.28
CA LEU A 103 -11.11 -4.24 1.74
C LEU A 103 -9.91 -3.65 0.98
N ALA A 104 -9.96 -3.65 -0.36
CA ALA A 104 -8.85 -3.18 -1.17
C ALA A 104 -8.61 -1.68 -0.97
N ILE A 105 -9.67 -0.87 -0.93
CA ILE A 105 -9.57 0.58 -0.76
C ILE A 105 -8.98 0.92 0.60
N ILE A 106 -9.56 0.41 1.69
CA ILE A 106 -9.08 0.76 3.03
C ILE A 106 -7.65 0.28 3.26
N SER A 107 -7.31 -0.91 2.76
CA SER A 107 -5.94 -1.43 2.84
C SER A 107 -4.94 -0.62 2.01
N VAL A 108 -5.35 0.00 0.91
CA VAL A 108 -4.49 0.89 0.12
C VAL A 108 -4.28 2.21 0.85
N LEU A 109 -5.34 2.82 1.40
CA LEU A 109 -5.24 4.07 2.15
C LEU A 109 -4.32 3.92 3.38
N LEU A 110 -4.42 2.81 4.11
CA LEU A 110 -3.61 2.57 5.31
C LEU A 110 -2.12 2.29 5.03
N ASP A 111 -1.71 2.14 3.77
CA ASP A 111 -0.32 1.88 3.37
C ASP A 111 0.47 3.18 3.15
N ALA A 112 0.50 4.01 4.19
CA ALA A 112 1.21 5.29 4.21
C ALA A 112 2.68 5.14 4.68
N GLY A 113 3.33 4.01 4.36
CA GLY A 113 4.69 3.67 4.78
C GLY A 113 4.79 3.23 6.24
N ALA A 114 5.50 2.13 6.51
CA ALA A 114 5.60 1.54 7.86
C ALA A 114 6.74 2.12 8.71
N GLY A 115 7.74 2.75 8.07
CA GLY A 115 9.05 2.94 8.67
C GLY A 115 9.87 1.63 8.63
N ALA A 116 11.11 1.68 9.15
CA ALA A 116 12.03 0.55 9.09
C ALA A 116 11.82 -0.49 10.20
N ASN A 117 11.23 -0.08 11.33
CA ASN A 117 11.21 -0.88 12.56
C ASN A 117 9.87 -1.56 12.82
N TRP A 118 8.76 -1.02 12.27
CA TRP A 118 7.43 -1.56 12.54
C TRP A 118 7.26 -2.97 11.97
N GLN A 119 6.64 -3.83 12.75
CA GLN A 119 6.30 -5.21 12.42
C GLN A 119 4.87 -5.52 12.85
N TYR A 120 4.21 -6.42 12.12
CA TYR A 120 2.92 -6.98 12.46
C TYR A 120 3.06 -8.47 12.69
N THR A 121 2.67 -8.92 13.88
CA THR A 121 2.56 -10.36 14.19
C THR A 121 1.12 -10.78 13.94
N GLU A 122 0.90 -11.62 12.94
CA GLU A 122 -0.44 -12.13 12.65
C GLU A 122 -0.90 -13.11 13.75
N PRO A 123 -1.98 -12.82 14.48
CA PRO A 123 -2.42 -13.67 15.59
C PRO A 123 -2.77 -15.10 15.18
N GLU A 124 -3.31 -15.29 13.98
CA GLU A 124 -3.80 -16.57 13.48
C GLU A 124 -2.67 -17.56 13.14
N THR A 125 -1.48 -17.06 12.78
CA THR A 125 -0.37 -17.89 12.30
C THR A 125 0.92 -17.72 13.10
N GLY A 126 1.04 -16.63 13.87
CA GLY A 126 2.28 -16.22 14.53
C GLY A 126 3.36 -15.67 13.58
N LEU A 127 3.07 -15.58 12.27
CA LEU A 127 4.01 -15.03 11.29
C LEU A 127 4.18 -13.53 11.49
N ILE A 128 5.41 -13.06 11.27
CA ILE A 128 5.77 -11.66 11.43
C ILE A 128 6.06 -11.07 10.05
N PHE A 129 5.40 -9.96 9.75
CA PHE A 129 5.56 -9.21 8.50
C PHE A 129 5.91 -7.76 8.80
N SER A 130 6.56 -7.09 7.85
CA SER A 130 6.89 -5.66 7.97
C SER A 130 6.57 -4.96 6.65
N ARG A 131 6.78 -3.64 6.58
CA ARG A 131 6.58 -2.84 5.36
C ARG A 131 5.16 -3.03 4.78
N SER A 132 5.02 -2.94 3.46
CA SER A 132 3.72 -2.97 2.78
C SER A 132 3.01 -4.32 2.90
N GLU A 133 3.77 -5.41 3.04
CA GLU A 133 3.26 -6.76 3.31
C GLU A 133 2.61 -6.81 4.70
N GLY A 134 3.31 -6.35 5.74
CA GLY A 134 2.77 -6.30 7.10
C GLY A 134 1.56 -5.38 7.22
N LEU A 135 1.57 -4.23 6.53
CA LEU A 135 0.42 -3.32 6.49
C LEU A 135 -0.78 -3.96 5.79
N ALA A 136 -0.57 -4.76 4.74
CA ALA A 136 -1.64 -5.49 4.06
C ALA A 136 -2.23 -6.62 4.90
N VAL A 137 -1.39 -7.39 5.61
CA VAL A 137 -1.88 -8.46 6.49
C VAL A 137 -2.65 -7.85 7.68
N CYS A 138 -2.12 -6.78 8.27
CA CYS A 138 -2.79 -6.05 9.35
C CYS A 138 -4.17 -5.53 8.93
N SER A 139 -4.25 -4.76 7.84
CA SER A 139 -5.52 -4.21 7.35
C SER A 139 -6.52 -5.30 6.95
N PHE A 140 -6.05 -6.42 6.38
CA PHE A 140 -6.89 -7.57 6.07
C PHE A 140 -7.53 -8.15 7.33
N ARG A 141 -6.74 -8.36 8.39
CA ARG A 141 -7.23 -8.91 9.66
C ARG A 141 -8.19 -7.95 10.36
N LEU A 142 -7.84 -6.66 10.43
CA LEU A 142 -8.73 -5.63 10.96
C LEU A 142 -10.07 -5.58 10.22
N PHE A 143 -10.04 -5.67 8.89
CA PHE A 143 -11.24 -5.70 8.07
C PHE A 143 -12.10 -6.94 8.36
N CYS A 144 -11.49 -8.13 8.43
CA CYS A 144 -12.22 -9.37 8.73
C CYS A 144 -12.83 -9.37 10.14
N GLN A 145 -12.23 -8.63 11.07
CA GLN A 145 -12.71 -8.44 12.44
C GLN A 145 -13.79 -7.34 12.56
N GLY A 146 -14.16 -6.67 11.46
CA GLY A 146 -15.18 -5.63 11.46
C GLY A 146 -14.71 -4.28 11.97
N PHE A 147 -13.40 -4.04 12.06
CA PHE A 147 -12.82 -2.81 12.61
C PHE A 147 -13.30 -1.52 11.90
N PHE A 148 -13.66 -1.62 10.62
CA PHE A 148 -14.12 -0.50 9.80
C PHE A 148 -15.66 -0.45 9.60
N SER A 149 -16.40 -1.38 10.19
CA SER A 149 -17.85 -1.49 10.05
C SER A 149 -18.56 -0.99 11.30
N SER A 150 -19.64 -0.22 11.11
CA SER A 150 -20.57 0.13 12.19
C SER A 150 -21.70 -0.89 12.38
N ASN A 151 -21.79 -1.91 11.52
CA ASN A 151 -22.83 -2.93 11.58
C ASN A 151 -22.27 -4.28 12.09
N PRO A 152 -22.62 -4.73 13.31
CA PRO A 152 -22.14 -5.99 13.85
C PRO A 152 -22.66 -7.21 13.09
N ASP A 153 -23.83 -7.10 12.42
CA ASP A 153 -24.39 -8.19 11.61
C ASP A 153 -23.75 -8.28 10.22
N PHE A 154 -22.97 -7.25 9.82
CA PHE A 154 -22.22 -7.23 8.57
C PHE A 154 -20.84 -6.60 8.78
N PRO A 155 -19.87 -7.34 9.34
CA PRO A 155 -18.55 -6.80 9.68
C PRO A 155 -17.69 -6.53 8.44
N TRP A 156 -17.98 -7.14 7.29
CA TRP A 156 -17.14 -7.06 6.08
C TRP A 156 -17.46 -5.87 5.20
N GLN A 157 -17.62 -4.69 5.78
CA GLN A 157 -17.80 -3.42 5.06
C GLN A 157 -16.90 -2.34 5.65
N THR A 158 -16.67 -1.28 4.87
CA THR A 158 -16.05 -0.05 5.36
C THR A 158 -17.05 1.08 5.16
N ASP A 159 -17.63 1.57 6.26
CA ASP A 159 -18.66 2.61 6.21
C ASP A 159 -18.26 3.87 6.98
N THR A 160 -18.86 5.00 6.62
CA THR A 160 -18.52 6.31 7.20
C THR A 160 -18.64 6.32 8.73
N ARG A 161 -19.65 5.64 9.29
CA ARG A 161 -19.87 5.65 10.74
C ARG A 161 -18.81 4.81 11.45
N GLY A 162 -18.45 3.65 10.91
CA GLY A 162 -17.37 2.81 11.42
C GLY A 162 -16.04 3.57 11.41
N LEU A 163 -15.69 4.18 10.27
CA LEU A 163 -14.47 4.98 10.15
C LEU A 163 -14.43 6.17 11.12
N SER A 164 -15.56 6.85 11.32
CA SER A 164 -15.64 8.02 12.22
C SER A 164 -15.47 7.68 13.70
N GLN A 165 -15.53 6.39 14.07
CA GLN A 165 -15.35 5.91 15.43
C GLN A 165 -13.90 5.46 15.72
N ILE A 166 -13.06 5.36 14.70
CA ILE A 166 -11.65 4.98 14.86
C ILE A 166 -10.87 6.22 15.35
N ASP A 167 -10.15 6.03 16.44
CA ASP A 167 -9.23 7.02 16.99
C ASP A 167 -7.77 6.52 16.93
N VAL A 168 -6.84 7.37 17.36
CA VAL A 168 -5.41 7.03 17.33
C VAL A 168 -5.10 5.82 18.20
N GLN A 169 -5.81 5.65 19.32
CA GLN A 169 -5.53 4.58 20.28
C GLN A 169 -5.99 3.22 19.75
N THR A 170 -7.22 3.15 19.24
CA THR A 170 -7.78 1.96 18.60
C THR A 170 -7.01 1.58 17.35
N LEU A 171 -6.60 2.56 16.53
CA LEU A 171 -5.74 2.31 15.38
C LEU A 171 -4.35 1.82 15.81
N ALA A 172 -3.73 2.44 16.81
CA ALA A 172 -2.46 1.98 17.37
C ALA A 172 -2.54 0.53 17.84
N GLN A 173 -3.60 0.18 18.56
CA GLN A 173 -3.81 -1.19 19.04
C GLN A 173 -3.95 -2.17 17.87
N GLY A 174 -4.76 -1.84 16.87
CA GLY A 174 -4.94 -2.69 15.68
C GLY A 174 -3.62 -2.90 14.91
N PHE A 175 -2.81 -1.86 14.78
CA PHE A 175 -1.49 -1.91 14.17
C PHE A 175 -0.37 -2.37 15.11
N GLN A 176 -0.68 -2.83 16.33
CA GLN A 176 0.30 -3.29 17.32
C GLN A 176 1.39 -2.25 17.64
N VAL A 177 1.05 -0.97 17.58
CA VAL A 177 2.01 0.13 17.79
C VAL A 177 2.35 0.25 19.26
N SER A 178 3.64 0.25 19.56
CA SER A 178 4.21 0.51 20.88
C SER A 178 5.49 1.34 20.76
N PRO A 179 6.09 1.81 21.86
CA PRO A 179 7.41 2.45 21.82
C PRO A 179 8.50 1.57 21.16
N GLU A 180 8.41 0.25 21.35
CA GLU A 180 9.32 -0.76 20.79
C GLU A 180 8.94 -1.17 19.35
N ASN A 181 7.69 -0.92 18.95
CA ASN A 181 7.17 -1.21 17.61
C ASN A 181 6.52 0.04 16.96
N PRO A 182 7.29 1.10 16.67
CA PRO A 182 6.75 2.39 16.25
C PRO A 182 6.33 2.38 14.77
N LEU A 183 5.09 2.80 14.49
CA LEU A 183 4.59 3.01 13.13
C LEU A 183 4.70 4.48 12.71
N VAL A 184 5.40 4.76 11.61
CA VAL A 184 5.52 6.13 11.08
C VAL A 184 4.20 6.60 10.50
N GLY A 185 3.77 7.82 10.87
CA GLY A 185 2.60 8.47 10.27
C GLY A 185 1.26 7.89 10.72
N LEU A 186 1.17 7.37 11.94
CA LEU A 186 -0.07 6.80 12.50
C LEU A 186 -1.23 7.81 12.47
N GLU A 187 -1.04 9.02 12.98
CA GLU A 187 -2.08 10.05 13.02
C GLU A 187 -2.47 10.54 11.63
N GLY A 188 -1.55 10.46 10.66
CA GLY A 188 -1.79 10.81 9.27
C GLY A 188 -2.83 9.88 8.63
N ARG A 189 -2.87 8.60 9.03
CA ARG A 189 -3.83 7.61 8.50
C ARG A 189 -5.28 7.91 8.83
N LEU A 190 -5.54 8.65 9.90
CA LEU A 190 -6.89 9.09 10.29
C LEU A 190 -7.38 10.31 9.50
N LYS A 191 -6.53 10.90 8.65
CA LYS A 191 -6.82 12.11 7.88
C LYS A 191 -6.91 11.87 6.37
N LEU A 192 -6.85 10.61 5.95
CA LEU A 192 -6.90 10.19 4.54
C LEU A 192 -8.33 10.15 4.00
#